data_AF-A0AAV2ACS7-F1
#
_entry.id   AF-A0AAV2ACS7-F1
#
_cell.length_a   1.000
_cell.length_b   1.000
_cell.length_c   1.000
_cell.angle_alpha   90.00
_cell.angle_beta   90.00
_cell.angle_gamma   90.00
#
_symmetry.space_group_name_H-M   'P 1'
#
loop_
_entity.id
_entity.type
_entity.pdbx_description
1 polymer ?
#
loop_
_entity_poly.entity_id
_entity_poly.type
_entity_poly.pdbx_seq_one_letter_code
_entity_poly.pdbx_strand_id
1 'polypeptide(L)'
;MHNGRQEITILWHIENYSFCRKEKLEALLSPEFKPEGLEGTSWFLCLFPKGARDEHKSFISLYLYRRDNGPEYVSVKFELWVLSEDGSALSSKEYDHSFGRCRWHGSDDFFKIDKSIYLKNFPRDVLTVRCKMWTGEGAVHRVAPICVRTCIGVETISFQYEMDNFSTLKPNQKHTIRIPSPLEKDCFVTSSLYFTVDSCRDGEIMVEITTSDSKYFLCKRRIYFLQFGCLIWCTEDDNRFDVERKDIQKLPLSFTKLEIINKKSEYLEGDKLILLCE
;
A
#
# COMPACT_ATOMS: atom_id res chain seq x y z
N MET A 1 27.59 -29.61 23.73
CA MET A 1 27.96 -28.71 22.63
C MET A 1 27.29 -29.22 21.36
N HIS A 2 26.23 -28.56 20.92
CA HIS A 2 25.49 -28.97 19.71
C HIS A 2 26.14 -28.33 18.48
N ASN A 3 27.18 -28.97 17.93
CA ASN A 3 27.78 -28.59 16.64
C ASN A 3 26.96 -29.15 15.47
N GLY A 4 25.70 -28.71 15.35
CA GLY A 4 24.84 -29.04 14.21
C GLY A 4 24.59 -27.82 13.36
N ARG A 5 24.52 -27.98 12.03
CA ARG A 5 24.03 -26.94 11.12
C ARG A 5 22.60 -26.59 11.52
N GLN A 6 22.30 -25.34 11.80
CA GLN A 6 20.93 -24.92 12.07
C GLN A 6 20.32 -24.32 10.81
N GLU A 7 19.09 -24.71 10.51
CA GLU A 7 18.27 -24.03 9.50
C GLU A 7 17.23 -23.19 10.24
N ILE A 8 17.31 -21.88 10.03
CA ILE A 8 16.40 -20.91 10.62
C ILE A 8 15.54 -20.38 9.49
N THR A 9 14.22 -20.46 9.65
CA THR A 9 13.26 -19.93 8.69
C THR A 9 12.54 -18.74 9.30
N ILE A 10 12.51 -17.63 8.59
CA ILE A 10 11.75 -16.42 8.91
C ILE A 10 10.64 -16.28 7.86
N LEU A 11 9.41 -16.06 8.33
CA LEU A 11 8.25 -15.75 7.50
C LEU A 11 7.77 -14.35 7.87
N TRP A 12 7.88 -13.41 6.93
CA TRP A 12 7.43 -12.05 7.10
C TRP A 12 6.18 -11.79 6.28
N HIS A 13 5.07 -11.53 6.99
CA HIS A 13 3.78 -11.20 6.40
C HIS A 13 3.58 -9.68 6.42
N ILE A 14 3.40 -9.07 5.25
CA ILE A 14 3.12 -7.65 5.11
C ILE A 14 1.68 -7.51 4.65
N GLU A 15 0.83 -7.04 5.56
CA GLU A 15 -0.59 -6.87 5.30
C GLU A 15 -0.93 -5.48 4.79
N ASN A 16 -2.02 -5.42 4.03
CA ASN A 16 -2.45 -4.23 3.30
C ASN A 16 -1.32 -3.73 2.38
N TYR A 17 -0.55 -4.65 1.79
CA TYR A 17 0.66 -4.29 1.03
C TYR A 17 0.35 -3.42 -0.19
N SER A 18 -0.82 -3.59 -0.82
CA SER A 18 -1.27 -2.73 -1.91
C SER A 18 -1.39 -1.27 -1.51
N PHE A 19 -1.61 -0.98 -0.22
CA PHE A 19 -1.67 0.37 0.36
C PHE A 19 -0.30 0.93 0.74
N CYS A 20 0.81 0.23 0.46
CA CYS A 20 2.14 0.70 0.86
C CYS A 20 2.61 1.91 0.04
N ARG A 21 2.42 3.14 0.51
CA ARG A 21 3.04 4.33 -0.10
C ARG A 21 4.37 4.65 0.56
N LYS A 22 5.39 3.88 0.19
CA LYS A 22 6.78 4.27 0.41
C LYS A 22 7.24 5.16 -0.74
N GLU A 23 8.01 6.20 -0.42
CA GLU A 23 8.66 7.02 -1.43
C GLU A 23 9.68 6.15 -2.20
N LYS A 24 10.15 6.66 -3.35
CA LYS A 24 11.22 5.97 -4.09
C LYS A 24 12.41 5.77 -3.14
N LEU A 25 13.00 4.57 -3.18
CA LEU A 25 14.16 4.21 -2.36
C LEU A 25 13.87 4.14 -0.85
N GLU A 26 12.61 4.12 -0.42
CA GLU A 26 12.27 3.82 0.97
C GLU A 26 11.95 2.34 1.15
N ALA A 27 12.56 1.75 2.18
CA ALA A 27 12.35 0.36 2.55
C ALA A 27 11.27 0.20 3.63
N LEU A 28 10.58 -0.94 3.57
CA LEU A 28 9.97 -1.58 4.73
C LEU A 28 11.03 -2.47 5.40
N LEU A 29 11.11 -2.39 6.72
CA LEU A 29 11.89 -3.33 7.52
C LEU A 29 10.93 -4.30 8.21
N SER A 30 11.28 -5.58 8.23
CA SER A 30 10.63 -6.54 9.13
C SER A 30 10.85 -6.14 10.59
N PRO A 31 10.08 -6.71 11.53
CA PRO A 31 10.54 -6.78 12.91
C PRO A 31 11.94 -7.40 13.00
N GLU A 32 12.72 -6.95 13.98
CA GLU A 32 14.05 -7.48 14.28
C GLU A 32 13.95 -8.95 14.64
N PHE A 33 14.87 -9.76 14.13
CA PHE A 33 15.04 -11.14 14.57
C PHE A 33 16.50 -11.44 14.87
N LYS A 34 16.71 -12.33 15.84
CA LYS A 34 18.03 -12.75 16.33
C LYS A 34 18.17 -14.26 16.16
N PRO A 35 18.74 -14.71 15.05
CA PRO A 35 18.95 -16.14 14.81
C PRO A 35 19.93 -16.70 15.86
N GLU A 36 19.58 -17.82 16.46
CA GLU A 36 20.51 -18.58 17.30
C GLU A 36 21.74 -19.01 16.47
N GLY A 37 22.90 -19.08 17.12
CA GLY A 37 24.14 -19.50 16.45
C GLY A 37 24.83 -18.43 15.57
N LEU A 38 24.29 -17.20 15.47
CA LEU A 38 24.99 -16.06 14.85
C LEU A 38 25.47 -15.04 15.88
N GLU A 39 26.07 -15.51 16.98
CA GLU A 39 26.81 -14.66 17.94
C GLU A 39 26.04 -13.42 18.46
N GLY A 40 24.72 -13.53 18.62
CA GLY A 40 23.87 -12.43 19.10
C GLY A 40 23.66 -11.30 18.10
N THR A 41 23.97 -11.52 16.82
CA THR A 41 23.71 -10.56 15.74
C THR A 41 22.22 -10.36 15.51
N SER A 42 21.87 -9.18 14.98
CA SER A 42 20.48 -8.73 14.84
C SER A 42 20.20 -8.38 13.40
N TRP A 43 19.08 -8.90 12.89
CA TRP A 43 18.80 -8.94 11.47
C TRP A 43 17.38 -8.48 11.16
N PHE A 44 17.22 -7.99 9.94
CA PHE A 44 15.99 -7.50 9.37
C PHE A 44 15.88 -7.99 7.93
N LEU A 45 14.66 -8.22 7.45
CA LEU A 45 14.40 -8.23 6.02
C LEU A 45 14.08 -6.81 5.59
N CYS A 46 14.70 -6.40 4.48
CA CYS A 46 14.58 -5.06 3.93
C CYS A 46 13.94 -5.18 2.55
N LEU A 47 12.73 -4.66 2.41
CA LEU A 47 11.94 -4.73 1.18
C LEU A 47 11.69 -3.33 0.63
N PHE A 48 12.00 -3.11 -0.64
CA PHE A 48 11.68 -1.86 -1.34
C PHE A 48 10.49 -2.12 -2.28
N PRO A 49 9.28 -1.62 -1.95
CA PRO A 49 8.07 -1.92 -2.72
C PRO A 49 8.10 -1.40 -4.16
N LYS A 50 8.91 -0.36 -4.42
CA LYS A 50 9.05 0.34 -5.70
C LYS A 50 10.47 0.25 -6.27
N GLY A 51 11.19 -0.82 -5.91
CA GLY A 51 12.59 -1.01 -6.26
C GLY A 51 13.57 -0.13 -5.48
N ALA A 52 14.80 -0.59 -5.36
CA ALA A 52 15.92 0.12 -4.75
C ALA A 52 16.72 0.97 -5.76
N ARG A 53 16.33 0.96 -7.04
CA ARG A 53 16.90 1.78 -8.11
C ARG A 53 15.82 2.22 -9.08
N ASP A 54 16.05 3.34 -9.78
CA ASP A 54 15.08 3.91 -10.72
C ASP A 54 14.72 2.99 -11.89
N GLU A 55 15.66 2.15 -12.33
CA GLU A 55 15.47 1.14 -13.38
C GLU A 55 14.59 -0.05 -12.94
N HIS A 56 14.41 -0.24 -11.62
CA HIS A 56 13.69 -1.37 -11.02
C HIS A 56 12.33 -0.97 -10.42
N LYS A 57 11.71 0.12 -10.87
CA LYS A 57 10.42 0.63 -10.31
C LYS A 57 9.26 -0.36 -10.36
N SER A 58 9.27 -1.30 -11.29
CA SER A 58 8.26 -2.37 -11.42
C SER A 58 8.63 -3.65 -10.68
N PHE A 59 9.68 -3.61 -9.85
CA PHE A 59 10.17 -4.75 -9.10
C PHE A 59 10.12 -4.48 -7.60
N ILE A 60 9.90 -5.54 -6.84
CA ILE A 60 10.25 -5.58 -5.42
C ILE A 60 11.75 -5.86 -5.33
N SER A 61 12.49 -4.99 -4.64
CA SER A 61 13.85 -5.33 -4.19
C SER A 61 13.80 -5.92 -2.80
N LEU A 62 14.61 -6.93 -2.54
CA LEU A 62 14.60 -7.65 -1.27
C LEU A 62 16.02 -7.99 -0.84
N TYR A 63 16.31 -7.70 0.43
CA TYR A 63 17.61 -7.91 1.03
C TYR A 63 17.48 -8.48 2.43
N LEU A 64 18.49 -9.24 2.84
CA LEU A 64 18.79 -9.50 4.23
C LEU A 64 19.70 -8.38 4.73
N TYR A 65 19.38 -7.81 5.90
CA TYR A 65 20.09 -6.66 6.46
C TYR A 65 20.54 -6.95 7.89
N ARG A 66 21.83 -6.74 8.15
CA ARG A 66 22.45 -6.90 9.47
C ARG A 66 22.59 -5.54 10.15
N ARG A 67 22.09 -5.40 11.39
CA ARG A 67 22.22 -4.18 12.21
C ARG A 67 22.42 -4.56 13.67
N ASP A 68 23.68 -4.62 14.09
CA ASP A 68 24.08 -4.93 15.47
C ASP A 68 25.50 -4.41 15.77
N ASN A 69 25.95 -4.62 17.01
CA ASN A 69 27.29 -4.33 17.50
C ASN A 69 28.16 -5.60 17.68
N GLY A 70 27.76 -6.73 17.08
CA GLY A 70 28.45 -8.02 17.15
C GLY A 70 29.77 -8.04 16.36
N PRO A 71 30.26 -9.20 15.89
CA PRO A 71 31.54 -9.31 15.16
C PRO A 71 31.64 -8.36 13.97
N GLU A 72 32.85 -8.00 13.54
CA GLU A 72 33.02 -7.11 12.40
C GLU A 72 32.39 -7.69 11.12
N TYR A 73 32.61 -8.99 10.89
CA TYR A 73 32.09 -9.75 9.76
C TYR A 73 31.42 -11.05 10.23
N VAL A 74 30.33 -11.42 9.58
CA VAL A 74 29.65 -12.72 9.79
C VAL A 74 29.25 -13.29 8.42
N SER A 75 29.76 -14.48 8.11
CA SER A 75 29.42 -15.21 6.88
C SER A 75 28.12 -15.95 7.07
N VAL A 76 27.17 -15.74 6.15
CA VAL A 76 25.85 -16.35 6.19
C VAL A 76 25.49 -16.84 4.80
N LYS A 77 25.16 -18.13 4.71
CA LYS A 77 24.41 -18.67 3.58
C LYS A 77 22.93 -18.46 3.85
N PHE A 78 22.22 -17.85 2.91
CA PHE A 78 20.79 -17.59 3.05
C PHE A 78 20.08 -17.64 1.71
N GLU A 79 18.78 -17.92 1.75
CA GLU A 79 17.92 -17.87 0.58
C GLU A 79 16.70 -16.99 0.91
N LEU A 80 16.24 -16.26 -0.08
CA LEU A 80 15.10 -15.37 0.00
C LEU A 80 14.00 -15.89 -0.92
N TRP A 81 12.74 -15.67 -0.55
CA TRP A 81 11.59 -15.97 -1.38
C TRP A 81 10.50 -14.91 -1.28
N VAL A 82 9.76 -14.76 -2.38
CA VAL A 82 8.39 -14.25 -2.36
C VAL A 82 7.45 -15.43 -2.56
N LEU A 83 6.48 -15.58 -1.67
CA LEU A 83 5.53 -16.69 -1.68
C LEU A 83 4.13 -16.19 -2.07
N SER A 84 3.38 -16.95 -2.85
CA SER A 84 1.93 -16.74 -3.01
C SER A 84 1.18 -17.15 -1.75
N GLU A 85 -0.13 -16.83 -1.73
CA GLU A 85 -1.01 -17.17 -0.60
C GLU A 85 -1.06 -18.67 -0.26
N ASP A 86 -0.96 -19.56 -1.25
CA ASP A 86 -0.91 -21.01 -1.04
C ASP A 86 0.45 -21.53 -0.52
N GLY A 87 1.42 -20.63 -0.33
CA GLY A 87 2.76 -20.94 0.12
C GLY A 87 3.72 -21.40 -0.98
N SER A 88 3.28 -21.43 -2.24
CA SER A 88 4.17 -21.74 -3.37
C SER A 88 5.14 -20.58 -3.66
N ALA A 89 6.32 -20.92 -4.17
CA ALA A 89 7.37 -19.94 -4.42
C ALA A 89 7.15 -19.24 -5.76
N LEU A 90 6.99 -17.91 -5.73
CA LEU A 90 6.89 -17.07 -6.94
C LEU A 90 8.26 -16.61 -7.44
N SER A 91 9.20 -16.40 -6.53
CA SER A 91 10.60 -16.09 -6.81
C SER A 91 11.47 -16.57 -5.65
N SER A 92 12.67 -17.04 -5.97
CA SER A 92 13.67 -17.50 -5.00
C SER A 92 15.08 -17.21 -5.47
N LYS A 93 15.95 -16.72 -4.59
CA LYS A 93 17.39 -16.57 -4.87
C LYS A 93 18.20 -16.95 -3.64
N GLU A 94 19.22 -17.78 -3.84
CA GLU A 94 20.18 -18.22 -2.83
C GLU A 94 21.44 -17.34 -2.89
N TYR A 95 22.02 -17.08 -1.72
CA TYR A 95 23.19 -16.23 -1.52
C TYR A 95 24.14 -16.87 -0.51
N ASP A 96 25.43 -16.59 -0.70
CA ASP A 96 26.48 -16.84 0.27
C ASP A 96 27.28 -15.53 0.41
N HIS A 97 27.21 -14.90 1.58
CA HIS A 97 27.75 -13.56 1.75
C HIS A 97 28.32 -13.32 3.15
N SER A 98 29.41 -12.56 3.22
CA SER A 98 29.99 -12.06 4.47
C SER A 98 29.50 -10.65 4.75
N PHE A 99 28.69 -10.51 5.81
CA PHE A 99 28.07 -9.27 6.19
C PHE A 99 28.95 -8.50 7.17
N GLY A 100 29.40 -7.31 6.75
CA GLY A 100 29.86 -6.29 7.67
C GLY A 100 28.72 -5.74 8.55
N ARG A 101 29.06 -5.07 9.65
CA ARG A 101 28.06 -4.35 10.45
C ARG A 101 27.30 -3.32 9.61
N CYS A 102 25.99 -3.22 9.82
CA CYS A 102 25.12 -2.27 9.10
C CYS A 102 25.14 -2.44 7.57
N ARG A 103 25.34 -3.66 7.06
CA ARG A 103 25.30 -3.98 5.63
C ARG A 103 24.12 -4.89 5.27
N TRP A 104 23.65 -4.76 4.04
CA TRP A 104 22.61 -5.62 3.46
C TRP A 104 23.09 -6.28 2.17
N HIS A 105 22.50 -7.41 1.82
CA HIS A 105 22.77 -8.15 0.59
C HIS A 105 21.50 -8.85 0.09
N GLY A 106 21.32 -8.93 -1.23
CA GLY A 106 20.07 -9.36 -1.85
C GLY A 106 19.98 -8.97 -3.32
N SER A 107 18.77 -8.71 -3.82
CA SER A 107 18.52 -8.37 -5.23
C SER A 107 17.70 -7.10 -5.38
N ASP A 108 18.14 -6.25 -6.31
CA ASP A 108 17.44 -5.03 -6.70
C ASP A 108 16.20 -5.32 -7.56
N ASP A 109 16.17 -6.45 -8.25
CA ASP A 109 15.16 -6.92 -9.21
C ASP A 109 14.51 -8.25 -8.77
N PHE A 110 14.29 -8.42 -7.47
CA PHE A 110 13.96 -9.73 -6.87
C PHE A 110 12.67 -10.35 -7.43
N PHE A 111 11.60 -9.55 -7.56
CA PHE A 111 10.31 -10.01 -8.07
C PHE A 111 9.60 -8.92 -8.85
N LYS A 112 9.32 -9.17 -10.14
CA LYS A 112 8.52 -8.26 -10.96
C LYS A 112 7.06 -8.35 -10.51
N ILE A 113 6.48 -7.21 -10.16
CA ILE A 113 5.12 -7.13 -9.65
C ILE A 113 4.32 -6.16 -10.51
N ASP A 114 3.15 -6.62 -10.96
CA ASP A 114 2.14 -5.79 -11.59
C ASP A 114 0.76 -6.12 -11.02
N LYS A 115 -0.26 -5.34 -11.38
CA LYS A 115 -1.63 -5.51 -10.89
C LYS A 115 -2.17 -6.93 -11.11
N SER A 116 -1.92 -7.51 -12.28
CA SER A 116 -2.46 -8.84 -12.63
C SER A 116 -1.80 -9.95 -11.83
N ILE A 117 -0.46 -9.91 -11.72
CA ILE A 117 0.32 -10.84 -10.90
C ILE A 117 -0.09 -10.69 -9.43
N TYR A 118 -0.29 -9.46 -8.97
CA TYR A 118 -0.61 -9.21 -7.58
C TYR A 118 -1.98 -9.77 -7.20
N LEU A 119 -3.02 -9.38 -7.94
CA LEU A 119 -4.40 -9.82 -7.64
C LEU A 119 -4.57 -11.33 -7.73
N LYS A 120 -3.80 -11.99 -8.60
CA LYS A 120 -3.79 -13.45 -8.72
C LYS A 120 -3.17 -14.15 -7.50
N ASN A 121 -2.06 -13.63 -6.99
CA ASN A 121 -1.23 -14.35 -6.01
C ASN A 121 -1.43 -13.88 -4.55
N PHE A 122 -2.02 -12.70 -4.34
CA PHE A 122 -2.21 -12.07 -3.03
C PHE A 122 -3.65 -11.53 -2.85
N PRO A 123 -4.70 -12.37 -2.99
CA PRO A 123 -6.09 -11.89 -2.97
C PRO A 123 -6.52 -11.32 -1.61
N ARG A 124 -5.84 -11.70 -0.51
CA ARG A 124 -6.03 -11.10 0.84
C ARG A 124 -5.16 -9.88 1.11
N ASP A 125 -4.46 -9.37 0.10
CA ASP A 125 -3.56 -8.22 0.23
C ASP A 125 -2.42 -8.41 1.25
N VAL A 126 -1.93 -9.66 1.36
CA VAL A 126 -0.81 -10.02 2.23
C VAL A 126 0.36 -10.49 1.37
N LEU A 127 1.42 -9.70 1.32
CA LEU A 127 2.69 -10.12 0.70
C LEU A 127 3.49 -10.94 1.72
N THR A 128 3.82 -12.18 1.37
CA THR A 128 4.64 -13.04 2.23
C THR A 128 6.05 -13.20 1.68
N VAL A 129 7.02 -12.83 2.50
CA VAL A 129 8.45 -13.03 2.24
C VAL A 129 8.97 -14.12 3.16
N ARG A 130 9.77 -15.03 2.62
CA ARG A 130 10.52 -16.00 3.42
C ARG A 130 12.00 -15.71 3.34
N CYS A 131 12.70 -15.91 4.45
CA CYS A 131 14.14 -16.02 4.49
C CYS A 131 14.53 -17.32 5.19
N LYS A 132 15.49 -18.04 4.65
CA LYS A 132 16.12 -19.18 5.30
C LYS A 132 17.58 -18.86 5.44
N MET A 133 18.11 -19.15 6.62
CA MET A 133 19.50 -18.93 6.96
C MET A 133 20.08 -20.26 7.42
N TRP A 134 21.30 -20.54 7.01
CA TRP A 134 22.04 -21.70 7.49
C TRP A 134 23.25 -21.25 8.28
N THR A 135 23.37 -21.76 9.52
CA THR A 135 24.44 -21.41 10.45
C THR A 135 25.18 -22.68 10.86
N GLY A 136 26.50 -22.60 11.03
CA GLY A 136 27.36 -23.72 11.44
C GLY A 136 27.58 -24.83 10.41
N GLU A 137 28.33 -25.85 10.82
CA GLU A 137 28.64 -27.07 10.04
C GLU A 137 28.08 -28.32 10.75
N GLY A 138 27.63 -29.33 10.00
CA GLY A 138 27.11 -30.60 10.54
C GLY A 138 25.64 -30.90 10.20
N ALA A 139 24.98 -31.72 11.02
CA ALA A 139 23.62 -32.22 10.78
C ALA A 139 22.54 -31.14 10.98
N VAL A 140 21.60 -31.03 10.03
CA VAL A 140 20.57 -29.98 10.00
C VAL A 140 19.55 -30.17 11.13
N HIS A 141 19.54 -29.26 12.10
CA HIS A 141 18.46 -29.13 13.07
C HIS A 141 17.49 -28.06 12.58
N ARG A 142 16.25 -28.48 12.29
CA ARG A 142 15.18 -27.57 11.87
C ARG A 142 14.52 -26.97 13.09
N VAL A 143 14.60 -25.65 13.20
CA VAL A 143 13.85 -24.89 14.22
C VAL A 143 12.49 -24.53 13.63
N ALA A 144 11.47 -24.38 14.48
CA ALA A 144 10.17 -23.86 14.06
C ALA A 144 10.36 -22.48 13.38
N PRO A 145 9.61 -22.17 12.29
CA PRO A 145 9.71 -20.88 11.64
C PRO A 145 9.36 -19.73 12.58
N ILE A 146 10.11 -18.63 12.49
CA ILE A 146 9.78 -17.37 13.16
C ILE A 146 8.84 -16.60 12.25
N CYS A 147 7.60 -16.40 12.68
CA CYS A 147 6.61 -15.62 11.95
C CYS A 147 6.59 -14.18 12.49
N VAL A 148 6.84 -13.22 11.61
CA VAL A 148 6.77 -11.80 11.90
C VAL A 148 5.76 -11.13 10.98
N ARG A 149 5.18 -10.02 11.44
CA ARG A 149 4.11 -9.30 10.73
C ARG A 149 4.37 -7.80 10.74
N THR A 150 4.10 -7.17 9.60
CA THR A 150 3.98 -5.70 9.45
C THR A 150 2.60 -5.42 8.90
N CYS A 151 1.86 -4.50 9.51
CA CYS A 151 0.54 -4.08 9.04
C CYS A 151 0.61 -2.63 8.59
N ILE A 152 0.26 -2.37 7.32
CA ILE A 152 0.10 -1.00 6.83
C ILE A 152 -1.26 -0.50 7.31
N GLY A 153 -1.26 0.62 8.03
CA GLY A 153 -2.47 1.25 8.54
C GLY A 153 -3.35 1.74 7.39
N VAL A 154 -4.60 1.31 7.39
CA VAL A 154 -5.63 1.72 6.42
C VAL A 154 -6.84 2.19 7.19
N GLU A 155 -7.38 3.33 6.79
CA GLU A 155 -8.63 3.87 7.30
C GLU A 155 -9.63 3.98 6.15
N THR A 156 -10.83 3.46 6.37
CA THR A 156 -11.95 3.58 5.43
C THR A 156 -12.96 4.53 6.03
N ILE A 157 -13.33 5.57 5.27
CA ILE A 157 -14.25 6.61 5.72
C ILE A 157 -15.40 6.66 4.74
N SER A 158 -16.60 6.34 5.21
CA SER A 158 -17.81 6.48 4.42
C SER A 158 -18.63 7.67 4.91
N PHE A 159 -19.07 8.51 3.99
CA PHE A 159 -19.89 9.68 4.33
C PHE A 159 -20.88 10.01 3.23
N GLN A 160 -22.02 10.58 3.64
CA GLN A 160 -22.99 11.16 2.73
C GLN A 160 -22.66 12.64 2.54
N TYR A 161 -22.46 13.03 1.29
CA TYR A 161 -22.24 14.42 0.89
C TYR A 161 -23.53 14.97 0.32
N GLU A 162 -24.03 16.05 0.90
CA GLU A 162 -25.26 16.70 0.47
C GLU A 162 -24.98 18.11 -0.03
N MET A 163 -25.57 18.44 -1.17
CA MET A 163 -25.48 19.76 -1.76
C MET A 163 -26.83 20.24 -2.26
N ASP A 164 -27.37 21.24 -1.56
CA ASP A 164 -28.57 21.93 -1.99
C ASP A 164 -28.28 22.92 -3.13
N ASN A 165 -29.31 23.22 -3.91
CA ASN A 165 -29.28 24.20 -5.00
C ASN A 165 -28.19 23.91 -6.05
N PHE A 166 -27.94 22.63 -6.37
CA PHE A 166 -26.86 22.17 -7.24
C PHE A 166 -26.90 22.85 -8.62
N SER A 167 -28.08 23.06 -9.18
CA SER A 167 -28.24 23.74 -10.48
C SER A 167 -27.62 25.14 -10.49
N THR A 168 -27.70 25.86 -9.36
CA THR A 168 -27.25 27.25 -9.22
C THR A 168 -25.77 27.42 -8.87
N LEU A 169 -25.05 26.32 -8.61
CA LEU A 169 -23.64 26.34 -8.26
C LEU A 169 -22.85 27.16 -9.31
N LYS A 170 -21.97 28.06 -8.86
CA LYS A 170 -21.11 28.86 -9.75
C LYS A 170 -19.79 28.15 -10.03
N PRO A 171 -19.15 28.39 -11.20
CA PRO A 171 -17.86 27.80 -11.52
C PRO A 171 -16.83 28.11 -10.43
N ASN A 172 -16.00 27.12 -10.09
CA ASN A 172 -14.94 27.21 -9.08
C ASN A 172 -15.40 27.55 -7.64
N GLN A 173 -16.71 27.60 -7.39
CA GLN A 173 -17.23 27.74 -6.03
C GLN A 173 -17.16 26.39 -5.33
N LYS A 174 -16.26 26.27 -4.35
CA LYS A 174 -16.12 25.07 -3.52
C LYS A 174 -17.16 25.05 -2.41
N HIS A 175 -17.95 24.00 -2.39
CA HIS A 175 -18.68 23.59 -1.19
C HIS A 175 -17.81 22.56 -0.47
N THR A 176 -17.57 22.72 0.83
CA THR A 176 -16.63 21.88 1.59
C THR A 176 -17.28 21.42 2.88
N ILE A 177 -17.16 20.13 3.16
CA ILE A 177 -17.55 19.55 4.45
C ILE A 177 -16.31 18.96 5.15
N ARG A 178 -16.40 18.83 6.47
CA ARG A 178 -15.38 18.20 7.31
C ARG A 178 -15.93 16.88 7.84
N ILE A 179 -15.14 15.82 7.69
CA ILE A 179 -15.44 14.48 8.17
C ILE A 179 -14.37 14.11 9.20
N PRO A 180 -14.72 13.94 10.49
CA PRO A 180 -13.74 13.53 11.50
C PRO A 180 -13.26 12.10 11.22
N SER A 181 -11.97 11.84 11.48
CA SER A 181 -11.41 10.49 11.44
C SER A 181 -11.97 9.64 12.59
N PRO A 182 -12.50 8.44 12.32
CA PRO A 182 -12.84 7.48 13.36
C PRO A 182 -11.65 7.00 14.20
N LEU A 183 -10.45 6.96 13.63
CA LEU A 183 -9.26 6.41 14.28
C LEU A 183 -8.45 7.45 15.07
N GLU A 184 -8.31 8.66 14.56
CA GLU A 184 -7.48 9.72 15.14
C GLU A 184 -8.34 10.95 15.50
N LYS A 185 -8.46 11.25 16.79
CA LYS A 185 -9.35 12.30 17.30
C LYS A 185 -9.06 13.70 16.76
N ASP A 186 -7.82 13.97 16.39
CA ASP A 186 -7.37 15.27 15.87
C ASP A 186 -7.24 15.30 14.34
N CYS A 187 -7.50 14.18 13.66
CA CYS A 187 -7.46 14.09 12.21
C CYS A 187 -8.87 14.26 11.62
N PHE A 188 -8.96 14.95 10.50
CA PHE A 188 -10.19 15.04 9.72
C PHE A 188 -9.86 15.01 8.23
N VAL A 189 -10.82 14.52 7.47
CA VAL A 189 -10.86 14.61 6.02
C VAL A 189 -11.73 15.80 5.65
N THR A 190 -11.32 16.55 4.64
CA THR A 190 -12.20 17.52 3.99
C THR A 190 -12.60 17.00 2.63
N SER A 191 -13.88 17.08 2.32
CA SER A 191 -14.40 16.78 1.00
C SER A 191 -14.98 18.06 0.41
N SER A 192 -14.51 18.43 -0.77
CA SER A 192 -14.94 19.62 -1.48
C SER A 192 -15.51 19.26 -2.85
N LEU A 193 -16.73 19.72 -3.13
CA LEU A 193 -17.35 19.60 -4.44
C LEU A 193 -17.41 20.96 -5.12
N TYR A 194 -16.99 21.00 -6.37
CA TYR A 194 -17.10 22.17 -7.24
C TYR A 194 -17.14 21.72 -8.70
N PHE A 195 -17.34 22.65 -9.63
CA PHE A 195 -17.13 22.36 -11.05
C PHE A 195 -16.23 23.40 -11.69
N THR A 196 -15.46 22.95 -12.68
CA THR A 196 -14.57 23.78 -13.49
C THR A 196 -15.18 23.96 -14.87
N VAL A 197 -14.99 25.13 -15.47
CA VAL A 197 -15.39 25.38 -16.86
C VAL A 197 -14.12 25.56 -17.66
N ASP A 198 -13.73 24.53 -18.39
CA ASP A 198 -12.71 24.65 -19.43
C ASP A 198 -13.40 25.09 -20.73
N SER A 199 -12.70 25.88 -21.54
CA SER A 199 -13.22 26.60 -22.72
C SER A 199 -13.87 25.74 -23.81
N CYS A 200 -13.94 24.42 -23.65
CA CYS A 200 -14.51 23.47 -24.61
C CYS A 200 -15.39 22.36 -23.98
N ARG A 201 -15.61 22.32 -22.66
CA ARG A 201 -16.38 21.24 -22.00
C ARG A 201 -17.51 21.77 -21.13
N ASP A 202 -18.64 21.06 -21.18
CA ASP A 202 -19.73 21.16 -20.21
C ASP A 202 -19.15 20.87 -18.81
N GLY A 203 -19.03 21.91 -17.98
CA GLY A 203 -18.09 21.92 -16.85
C GLY A 203 -17.99 20.62 -16.02
N GLU A 204 -16.76 20.17 -15.79
CA GLU A 204 -16.43 18.95 -15.07
C GLU A 204 -16.66 19.13 -13.57
N ILE A 205 -17.34 18.16 -12.94
CA ILE A 205 -17.54 18.17 -11.50
C ILE A 205 -16.31 17.56 -10.85
N MET A 206 -15.68 18.31 -9.97
CA MET A 206 -14.51 17.92 -9.21
C MET A 206 -14.92 17.54 -7.79
N VAL A 207 -14.44 16.39 -7.34
CA VAL A 207 -14.45 16.02 -5.92
C VAL A 207 -13.01 16.01 -5.44
N GLU A 208 -12.73 16.88 -4.48
CA GLU A 208 -11.44 17.05 -3.84
C GLU A 208 -11.51 16.56 -2.39
N ILE A 209 -10.79 15.49 -2.08
CA ILE A 209 -10.72 14.87 -0.75
C ILE A 209 -9.30 15.01 -0.23
N THR A 210 -9.12 15.77 0.85
CA THR A 210 -7.81 16.02 1.47
C THR A 210 -7.83 15.69 2.96
N THR A 211 -6.67 15.35 3.50
CA THR A 211 -6.50 15.03 4.92
C THR A 211 -5.87 16.21 5.66
N SER A 212 -6.20 16.39 6.93
CA SER A 212 -5.58 17.41 7.78
C SER A 212 -4.14 17.06 8.16
N ASP A 213 -3.79 15.78 8.12
CA ASP A 213 -2.46 15.25 8.43
C ASP A 213 -1.83 14.67 7.16
N SER A 214 -0.62 15.13 6.85
CA SER A 214 0.15 14.76 5.66
C SER A 214 0.71 13.34 5.70
N LYS A 215 0.62 12.64 6.85
CA LYS A 215 0.94 11.21 6.95
C LYS A 215 -0.07 10.33 6.21
N TYR A 216 -1.30 10.82 6.06
CA TYR A 216 -2.35 10.13 5.31
C TYR A 216 -2.35 10.53 3.85
N PHE A 217 -2.88 9.63 3.03
CA PHE A 217 -3.11 9.88 1.63
C PHE A 217 -4.31 9.10 1.15
N LEU A 218 -4.93 9.59 0.08
CA LEU A 218 -6.05 8.90 -0.54
C LEU A 218 -5.52 7.91 -1.57
N CYS A 219 -5.92 6.66 -1.43
CA CYS A 219 -5.45 5.56 -2.27
C CYS A 219 -6.55 4.96 -3.15
N LYS A 220 -7.77 4.96 -2.61
CA LYS A 220 -8.94 4.44 -3.26
C LYS A 220 -10.12 5.30 -2.85
N ARG A 221 -11.00 5.57 -3.80
CA ARG A 221 -12.30 6.17 -3.52
C ARG A 221 -13.37 5.56 -4.41
N ARG A 222 -14.58 5.49 -3.89
CA ARG A 222 -15.79 5.12 -4.61
C ARG A 222 -16.85 6.17 -4.37
N ILE A 223 -17.52 6.57 -5.44
CA ILE A 223 -18.57 7.57 -5.37
C ILE A 223 -19.81 6.99 -6.05
N TYR A 224 -20.93 7.17 -5.39
CA TYR A 224 -22.25 6.82 -5.86
C TYR A 224 -23.16 8.04 -5.73
N PHE A 225 -24.11 8.21 -6.65
CA PHE A 225 -25.27 9.06 -6.38
C PHE A 225 -26.25 8.28 -5.50
N LEU A 226 -26.84 8.95 -4.52
CA LEU A 226 -27.90 8.40 -3.69
C LEU A 226 -29.21 9.11 -4.05
N GLN A 227 -30.15 8.35 -4.62
CA GLN A 227 -31.43 8.88 -5.09
C GLN A 227 -32.57 8.04 -4.53
N PHE A 228 -33.42 8.62 -3.68
CA PHE A 228 -34.55 7.96 -3.01
C PHE A 228 -34.17 6.63 -2.34
N GLY A 229 -32.96 6.56 -1.76
CA GLY A 229 -32.43 5.34 -1.14
C GLY A 229 -31.74 4.36 -2.10
N CYS A 230 -31.73 4.63 -3.41
CA CYS A 230 -31.05 3.82 -4.43
C CYS A 230 -29.64 4.36 -4.71
N LEU A 231 -28.64 3.46 -4.75
CA LEU A 231 -27.27 3.79 -5.12
C LEU A 231 -27.06 3.63 -6.63
N ILE A 232 -26.61 4.72 -7.27
CA ILE A 232 -26.25 4.75 -8.69
C ILE A 232 -24.75 4.93 -8.78
N TRP A 233 -24.06 4.00 -9.46
CA TRP A 233 -22.60 4.06 -9.61
C TRP A 233 -22.16 5.35 -10.33
N CYS A 234 -21.18 6.05 -9.77
CA CYS A 234 -20.60 7.24 -10.38
C CYS A 234 -19.16 6.97 -10.86
N THR A 235 -18.23 6.75 -9.93
CA THR A 235 -16.82 6.51 -10.25
C THR A 235 -16.14 5.65 -9.19
N GLU A 236 -15.09 4.94 -9.60
CA GLU A 236 -14.13 4.29 -8.73
C GLU A 236 -12.73 4.67 -9.18
N ASP A 237 -11.93 5.23 -8.28
CA ASP A 237 -10.52 5.51 -8.51
C ASP A 237 -9.69 4.68 -7.53
N ASP A 238 -8.73 3.90 -8.04
CA ASP A 238 -7.88 3.01 -7.25
C ASP A 238 -6.43 3.11 -7.74
N ASN A 239 -5.59 3.80 -6.96
CA ASN A 239 -4.18 4.07 -7.29
C ASN A 239 -3.20 3.05 -6.70
N ARG A 240 -3.68 2.02 -5.99
CA ARG A 240 -2.83 1.10 -5.22
C ARG A 240 -1.78 0.40 -6.09
N PHE A 241 -2.10 0.23 -7.38
CA PHE A 241 -1.25 -0.40 -8.38
C PHE A 241 -0.68 0.56 -9.43
N ASP A 242 -0.92 1.86 -9.29
CA ASP A 242 -0.23 2.86 -10.12
C ASP A 242 1.27 2.86 -9.79
N VAL A 243 2.13 3.04 -10.80
CA VAL A 243 3.59 3.05 -10.65
C VAL A 243 4.02 4.17 -9.70
N GLU A 244 3.40 5.33 -9.83
CA GLU A 244 3.71 6.48 -8.98
C GLU A 244 2.95 6.41 -7.64
N ARG A 245 1.87 5.61 -7.56
CA ARG A 245 0.90 5.58 -6.43
C ARG A 245 0.48 7.00 -6.05
N LYS A 246 0.12 7.80 -7.06
CA LYS A 246 -0.20 9.23 -6.89
C LYS A 246 -1.39 9.42 -6.01
N ASP A 247 -1.32 10.39 -5.11
CA ASP A 247 -2.49 10.79 -4.34
C ASP A 247 -3.66 11.18 -5.25
N ILE A 248 -4.83 10.58 -5.01
CA ILE A 248 -6.04 10.78 -5.84
C ILE A 248 -6.97 11.85 -5.24
N GLN A 249 -6.39 12.78 -4.46
CA GLN A 249 -7.15 13.82 -3.74
C GLN A 249 -8.11 14.56 -4.66
N LYS A 250 -7.67 14.93 -5.86
CA LYS A 250 -8.44 15.75 -6.79
C LYS A 250 -8.65 15.02 -8.11
N LEU A 251 -9.87 14.56 -8.32
CA LEU A 251 -10.25 13.86 -9.54
C LEU A 251 -11.72 14.17 -9.92
N PRO A 252 -12.03 14.22 -11.22
CA PRO A 252 -13.38 14.51 -11.70
C PRO A 252 -14.35 13.34 -11.42
N LEU A 253 -15.65 13.64 -11.46
CA LEU A 253 -16.69 12.62 -11.59
C LEU A 253 -16.81 12.17 -13.05
N SER A 254 -17.43 11.01 -13.26
CA SER A 254 -17.74 10.48 -14.59
C SER A 254 -18.80 11.29 -15.34
N PHE A 255 -19.47 12.22 -14.65
CA PHE A 255 -20.58 13.02 -15.18
C PHE A 255 -20.26 14.50 -15.08
N THR A 256 -20.62 15.23 -16.13
CA THR A 256 -20.57 16.69 -16.17
C THR A 256 -21.74 17.31 -15.42
N LYS A 257 -21.63 18.60 -15.09
CA LYS A 257 -22.73 19.35 -14.49
C LYS A 257 -23.98 19.35 -15.39
N LEU A 258 -23.79 19.48 -16.70
CA LEU A 258 -24.90 19.56 -17.65
C LEU A 258 -25.64 18.23 -17.77
N GLU A 259 -24.94 17.09 -17.79
CA GLU A 259 -25.55 15.76 -17.84
C GLU A 259 -26.45 15.49 -16.62
N ILE A 260 -25.97 15.83 -15.42
CA ILE A 260 -26.75 15.72 -14.18
C ILE A 260 -28.00 16.63 -14.26
N ILE A 261 -27.84 17.86 -14.74
CA ILE A 261 -28.94 18.82 -14.88
C ILE A 261 -29.95 18.38 -15.94
N ASN A 262 -29.52 17.77 -17.04
CA ASN A 262 -30.43 17.29 -18.07
C ASN A 262 -31.25 16.09 -17.60
N LYS A 263 -30.74 15.35 -16.62
CA LYS A 263 -31.37 14.15 -16.04
C LYS A 263 -31.69 14.34 -14.56
N LYS A 264 -32.23 15.52 -14.18
CA LYS A 264 -32.47 15.86 -12.75
C LYS A 264 -33.24 14.77 -12.00
N SER A 265 -34.27 14.20 -12.61
CA SER A 265 -35.10 13.16 -11.97
C SER A 265 -34.33 11.88 -11.62
N GLU A 266 -33.20 11.63 -12.29
CA GLU A 266 -32.35 10.45 -12.05
C GLU A 266 -31.30 10.69 -10.96
N TYR A 267 -30.75 11.91 -10.87
CA TYR A 267 -29.56 12.20 -10.06
C TYR A 267 -29.77 13.22 -8.94
N LEU A 268 -30.90 13.94 -8.93
CA LEU A 268 -31.20 15.00 -7.97
C LEU A 268 -32.53 14.74 -7.27
N GLU A 269 -32.57 14.93 -5.95
CA GLU A 269 -33.80 14.99 -5.17
C GLU A 269 -34.28 16.45 -5.15
N GLY A 270 -35.13 16.81 -6.11
CA GLY A 270 -35.50 18.21 -6.36
C GLY A 270 -34.34 18.97 -7.04
N ASP A 271 -33.56 19.72 -6.27
CA ASP A 271 -32.30 20.34 -6.72
C ASP A 271 -31.12 20.01 -5.78
N LYS A 272 -31.28 18.95 -4.99
CA LYS A 272 -30.28 18.47 -4.05
C LYS A 272 -29.50 17.32 -4.68
N LEU A 273 -28.18 17.45 -4.72
CA LEU A 273 -27.27 16.37 -5.08
C LEU A 273 -26.85 15.64 -3.81
N ILE A 274 -27.04 14.33 -3.77
CA ILE A 274 -26.60 13.48 -2.66
C ILE A 274 -25.62 12.45 -3.21
N LEU A 275 -24.40 12.46 -2.67
CA LEU A 275 -23.37 11.48 -2.98
C LEU A 275 -23.11 10.61 -1.76
N LEU A 276 -22.92 9.32 -1.98
CA LEU A 276 -22.28 8.44 -1.01
C LEU A 276 -20.82 8.26 -1.43
N CYS A 277 -19.90 8.67 -0.55
CA CYS A 277 -18.47 8.54 -0.75
C CYS A 277 -17.91 7.48 0.21
N GLU A 278 -17.02 6.63 -0.30
CA GLU A 278 -16.24 5.61 0.45
C GLU A 278 -14.75 5.71 0.05
#